data_AF-A0A847M2V8-F1
#
_entry.id   AF-A0A847M2V8-F1
#
_cell.length_a   1.000
_cell.length_b   1.000
_cell.length_c   1.000
_cell.angle_alpha   90.00
_cell.angle_beta   90.00
_cell.angle_gamma   90.00
#
_symmetry.space_group_name_H-M   'P 1'
#
loop_
_entity.id
_entity.type
_entity.pdbx_description
1 polymer ?
#
loop_
_entity_poly.entity_id
_entity_poly.type
_entity_poly.pdbx_seq_one_letter_code
_entity_poly.pdbx_strand_id
1 'polypeptide(L)' 'MTSNLDSILDEISNLSLEDQELVDEIMHKRIIEGKRKEIYADYRAALEERVQGQTRSGSVSDLFRNI' A
#
# COMPACT_ATOMS: atom_id res chain seq x y z
N MET A 1 20.51 -16.77 1.88
CA MET A 1 20.55 -15.35 1.46
C MET A 1 19.44 -14.60 2.17
N THR A 2 19.63 -14.30 3.46
CA THR A 2 18.79 -13.44 4.31
C THR A 2 19.51 -12.12 4.65
N SER A 3 20.68 -11.90 4.05
CA SER A 3 21.74 -10.98 4.47
C SER A 3 21.54 -9.50 4.13
N ASN A 4 20.30 -9.03 3.93
CA ASN A 4 20.04 -7.62 3.63
C ASN A 4 19.28 -6.93 4.77
N LEU A 5 18.20 -7.53 5.27
CA LEU A 5 17.43 -6.92 6.36
C LEU A 5 18.22 -6.92 7.68
N ASP A 6 18.81 -8.06 8.05
CA ASP A 6 19.57 -8.18 9.30
C ASP A 6 20.73 -7.18 9.33
N SER A 7 21.49 -7.05 8.24
CA SER A 7 22.57 -6.08 8.11
C SER A 7 22.09 -4.62 8.21
N ILE A 8 20.92 -4.30 7.63
CA ILE A 8 20.34 -2.95 7.74
C ILE A 8 19.91 -2.67 9.19
N LEU A 9 19.33 -3.65 9.88
CA LEU A 9 18.94 -3.51 11.29
C LEU A 9 20.17 -3.32 12.18
N ASP A 10 21.26 -4.06 11.90
CA ASP A 10 22.54 -3.88 12.59
C ASP A 10 23.10 -2.48 12.34
N GLU A 11 23.07 -1.96 11.11
CA GLU A 11 23.49 -0.59 10.79
C GLU A 11 22.64 0.46 11.52
N ILE A 12 21.31 0.32 11.54
CA ILE A 12 20.40 1.20 12.28
C ILE A 12 20.72 1.15 13.78
N SER A 13 21.01 -0.02 14.33
CA SER A 13 21.31 -0.20 15.75
C SER A 13 22.58 0.54 16.21
N ASN A 14 23.50 0.82 15.28
CA ASN A 14 24.72 1.57 15.55
C ASN A 14 24.51 3.10 15.53
N LEU A 15 23.33 3.59 15.12
CA LEU A 15 22.99 5.01 15.15
C LEU A 15 22.66 5.49 16.57
N SER A 16 22.70 6.81 16.77
CA SER A 16 22.19 7.42 18.00
C SER A 16 20.68 7.17 18.14
N LEU A 17 20.13 7.24 19.35
CA LEU A 17 18.68 7.07 19.54
C LEU A 17 17.86 8.11 18.76
N GLU A 18 18.34 9.35 18.69
CA GLU A 18 17.70 10.42 17.90
C GLU A 18 17.68 10.09 16.41
N ASP A 19 18.78 9.57 15.87
CA ASP A 19 18.84 9.14 14.47
C ASP A 19 17.98 7.90 14.20
N GLN A 20 17.91 6.96 15.16
CA GLN A 20 17.02 5.79 15.05
C GLN A 20 15.55 6.21 15.02
N GLU A 21 15.14 7.17 15.85
CA GLU A 21 13.80 7.77 15.84
C GLU A 21 13.50 8.46 14.50
N LEU A 22 14.49 9.17 13.93
CA LEU A 22 14.35 9.77 12.60
C LEU A 22 14.15 8.72 11.50
N VAL A 23 14.88 7.59 11.56
CA VAL A 23 14.69 6.48 10.62
C VAL A 23 13.27 5.92 10.72
N ASP A 24 12.76 5.69 11.93
CA ASP A 24 11.38 5.23 12.15
C ASP A 24 10.36 6.20 11.51
N GLU A 25 10.50 7.50 11.79
CA GLU A 25 9.58 8.51 11.26
C GLU A 25 9.58 8.53 9.72
N ILE A 26 10.76 8.49 9.10
CA ILE A 26 10.90 8.46 7.64
C ILE A 26 10.27 7.19 7.07
N MET A 27 10.56 6.03 7.66
CA MET A 27 10.03 4.75 7.17
C MET A 27 8.52 4.67 7.32
N HIS A 28 7.97 5.15 8.43
CA HIS A 28 6.53 5.26 8.64
C HIS A 28 5.85 6.09 7.56
N LYS A 29 6.38 7.28 7.26
CA LYS A 29 5.87 8.15 6.18
C LYS A 29 5.94 7.48 4.82
N ARG A 30 7.04 6.78 4.51
CA ARG A 30 7.20 6.06 3.23
C ARG A 30 6.16 4.95 3.07
N ILE A 31 5.85 4.22 4.13
CA ILE A 31 4.81 3.17 4.09
C ILE A 31 3.43 3.78 3.81
N ILE A 32 3.09 4.90 4.46
CA ILE A 32 1.82 5.62 4.21
C ILE A 32 1.74 6.05 2.74
N GLU A 33 2.81 6.65 2.19
CA GLU A 33 2.84 7.08 0.79
C GLU A 33 2.76 5.90 -0.19
N GLY A 34 3.36 4.75 0.14
CA GLY A 34 3.21 3.52 -0.64
C GLY A 34 1.75 3.08 -0.73
N LYS A 35 1.06 2.99 0.41
CA LYS A 35 -0.36 2.62 0.47
C LYS A 35 -1.26 3.62 -0.28
N ARG A 36 -0.96 4.91 -0.20
CA ARG A 36 -1.70 5.95 -0.94
C ARG A 36 -1.56 5.77 -2.45
N LYS A 37 -0.38 5.36 -2.94
CA LYS A 37 -0.16 5.06 -4.36
C LYS A 37 -0.93 3.85 -4.82
N GLU A 38 -0.99 2.78 -4.01
CA GLU A 38 -1.80 1.60 -4.29
C GLU A 38 -3.28 1.96 -4.42
N ILE A 39 -3.83 2.66 -3.43
CA ILE A 39 -5.23 3.15 -3.46
C ILE A 39 -5.50 4.01 -4.70
N TYR A 40 -4.57 4.89 -5.05
CA TYR A 40 -4.72 5.73 -6.24
C TYR A 40 -4.70 4.91 -7.53
N ALA A 41 -3.83 3.91 -7.64
CA ALA A 41 -3.78 3.01 -8.79
C ALA A 41 -5.09 2.22 -8.94
N ASP A 42 -5.61 1.67 -7.84
CA ASP A 42 -6.88 0.94 -7.82
C ASP A 42 -8.05 1.84 -8.22
N TYR A 43 -8.09 3.07 -7.69
CA TYR A 43 -9.08 4.07 -8.07
C TYR A 43 -9.03 4.39 -9.56
N ARG A 44 -7.83 4.57 -10.12
CA ARG A 44 -7.63 4.85 -11.55
C ARG A 44 -8.14 3.70 -12.42
N ALA A 45 -7.82 2.46 -12.05
CA ALA A 45 -8.31 1.28 -12.75
C ALA A 45 -9.85 1.20 -12.72
N ALA A 46 -10.45 1.36 -11.54
CA ALA A 46 -11.91 1.33 -11.39
C ALA A 46 -12.63 2.46 -12.16
N LEU A 47 -12.01 3.65 -12.20
CA LEU A 47 -12.53 4.77 -12.99
C LEU A 47 -12.47 4.46 -14.50
N GLU A 48 -11.39 3.87 -14.97
CA GLU A 48 -11.23 3.48 -16.38
C GLU A 48 -12.22 2.39 -16.78
N GLU A 49 -12.42 1.35 -15.96
CA GLU A 49 -13.45 0.33 -16.16
C GLU A 49 -14.85 0.95 -16.24
N ARG A 50 -15.15 1.90 -15.36
CA ARG A 50 -16.42 2.64 -15.39
C ARG A 50 -16.60 3.42 -16.69
N VAL A 51 -15.59 4.17 -17.11
CA VAL A 51 -15.64 4.97 -18.35
C VAL A 51 -15.77 4.07 -19.58
N GLN A 52 -15.12 2.90 -19.57
CA GLN A 52 -15.23 1.90 -20.65
C GLN A 52 -16.54 1.10 -20.62
N GLY A 53 -17.45 1.37 -19.68
CA GLY A 53 -18.71 0.65 -19.54
C GLY A 53 -18.53 -0.80 -19.07
N GLN A 54 -17.36 -1.17 -18.55
CA GLN A 54 -17.04 -2.49 -18.02
C GLN A 54 -17.55 -2.69 -16.57
N THR A 55 -18.47 -1.83 -16.13
CA THR A 55 -19.12 -1.93 -14.83
C THR A 55 -20.49 -2.58 -14.98
N ARG A 56 -20.83 -3.50 -14.08
CA ARG A 56 -22.17 -4.10 -14.03
C ARG A 56 -23.06 -3.30 -13.08
N SER A 57 -24.28 -3.03 -13.51
CA SER A 57 -25.35 -2.46 -12.69
C SER A 57 -26.34 -3.58 -12.38
N GLY A 58 -26.82 -3.68 -11.14
CA GLY A 58 -27.74 -4.73 -10.73
C GLY A 58 -28.43 -4.40 -9.41
N SER A 59 -29.55 -5.08 -9.15
CA SER A 59 -30.25 -5.01 -7.87
C SER A 59 -29.58 -5.90 -6.82
N VAL A 60 -29.90 -5.68 -5.55
CA VAL A 60 -29.49 -6.59 -4.45
C VAL A 60 -29.92 -8.03 -4.74
N SER A 61 -31.10 -8.21 -5.34
CA SER A 61 -31.60 -9.52 -5.76
C SER A 61 -30.73 -10.18 -6.83
N ASP A 62 -30.08 -9.40 -7.71
CA ASP A 62 -29.19 -9.93 -8.75
C ASP A 62 -27.84 -10.36 -8.15
N LEU A 63 -27.39 -9.69 -7.08
CA LEU A 63 -26.19 -10.10 -6.33
C LEU A 63 -26.39 -11.49 -5.70
N PHE A 64 -27.49 -11.71 -5.00
CA PHE A 64 -27.78 -12.99 -4.33
C PHE A 64 -28.05 -14.17 -5.27
N ARG A 65 -28.26 -13.93 -6.57
CA ARG A 65 -28.38 -15.01 -7.58
C ARG A 65 -27.04 -15.51 -8.11
N ASN A 66 -25.95 -14.77 -7.89
CA ASN A 66 -24.62 -15.02 -8.46
C ASN A 66 -23.55 -15.37 -7.41
N ILE A 67 -23.98 -15.64 -6.17
CA ILE A 67 -23.16 -16.18 -5.06
C ILE A 67 -23.58 -17.63 -4.85
#